data_AF-A0A1N7K5Q0-F1
#
_entry.id   AF-A0A1N7K5Q0-F1
#
_cell.length_a   1.000
_cell.length_b   1.000
_cell.length_c   1.000
_cell.angle_alpha   90.00
_cell.angle_beta   90.00
_cell.angle_gamma   90.00
#
_symmetry.space_group_name_H-M   'P 1'
#
loop_
_entity.id
_entity.type
_entity.pdbx_description
1 polymer ?
#
loop_
_entity_poly.entity_id
_entity_poly.type
_entity_poly.pdbx_seq_one_letter_code
_entity_poly.pdbx_strand_id
1 'polypeptide(L)'
;MTSPHSLLHRLPVALLFLALATLGSTAVRAESGPDGMPGEKTFRIICQSCHLESLDLAAAGPDGDSALAAPPMDWLSTAIRMRQNNDEAEFVGHVVSYLRLPGLERSLLPGDVIARHGVMPPISEYGPDLTYDDLTAVASWIYGHYNYKKLLPQLQKHLQSRQGSSQ
;
A
#
# COMPACT_ATOMS: atom_id res chain seq x y z
N MET A 1 8.55 -67.74 26.92
CA MET A 1 9.39 -68.03 25.74
C MET A 1 9.22 -66.90 24.74
N THR A 2 10.17 -65.98 24.69
CA THR A 2 10.66 -65.29 23.48
C THR A 2 11.84 -64.43 23.93
N SER A 3 13.00 -64.78 23.38
CA SER A 3 14.31 -64.20 23.70
C SER A 3 14.54 -62.86 22.98
N PRO A 4 15.55 -62.10 23.44
CA PRO A 4 15.92 -60.76 22.97
C PRO A 4 16.95 -60.82 21.84
N HIS A 5 17.10 -59.77 21.03
CA HIS A 5 18.38 -59.45 20.38
C HIS A 5 18.54 -57.95 20.12
N SER A 6 19.64 -57.45 20.70
CA SER A 6 20.40 -56.22 20.47
C SER A 6 20.52 -55.81 18.99
N LEU A 7 20.73 -54.51 18.72
CA LEU A 7 21.99 -54.05 18.12
C LEU A 7 22.11 -52.52 18.19
N LEU A 8 23.18 -52.08 18.87
CA LEU A 8 23.80 -50.78 18.69
C LEU A 8 24.01 -50.51 17.20
N HIS A 9 23.92 -49.25 16.77
CA HIS A 9 25.01 -48.58 16.04
C HIS A 9 24.94 -47.08 16.32
N ARG A 10 25.99 -46.59 17.00
CA ARG A 10 26.31 -45.18 17.15
C ARG A 10 26.91 -44.69 15.83
N LEU A 11 26.41 -43.58 15.30
CA LEU A 11 27.08 -42.80 14.25
C LEU A 11 27.41 -41.42 14.82
N PRO A 12 28.70 -41.03 14.86
CA PRO A 12 29.12 -39.71 15.28
C PRO A 12 29.46 -38.83 14.06
N VAL A 13 29.47 -37.50 14.26
CA VAL A 13 30.21 -36.49 13.46
C VAL A 13 29.60 -36.26 12.05
N ALA A 14 29.23 -35.06 11.61
CA ALA A 14 29.99 -33.83 11.64
C ALA A 14 29.08 -32.59 11.60
N LEU A 15 29.42 -31.62 12.44
CA LEU A 15 29.12 -30.22 12.23
C LEU A 15 29.65 -29.79 10.85
N LEU A 16 28.77 -29.23 10.02
CA LEU A 16 29.17 -28.27 8.98
C LEU A 16 28.03 -27.28 8.72
N PHE A 17 27.74 -26.42 9.71
CA PHE A 17 26.94 -25.22 9.49
C PHE A 17 27.89 -24.05 9.22
N LEU A 18 28.27 -23.88 7.96
CA LEU A 18 28.97 -22.66 7.53
C LEU A 18 28.58 -22.29 6.10
N ALA A 19 27.55 -21.45 6.00
CA ALA A 19 27.45 -20.41 4.98
C ALA A 19 26.38 -19.40 5.45
N LEU A 20 26.81 -18.44 6.25
CA LEU A 20 26.10 -17.16 6.40
C LEU A 20 26.14 -16.49 5.01
N ALA A 21 25.13 -16.75 4.19
CA ALA A 21 24.82 -15.87 3.07
C ALA A 21 24.14 -14.63 3.68
N THR A 22 24.94 -13.64 4.02
CA THR A 22 24.47 -12.27 4.23
C THR A 22 23.96 -11.77 2.88
N LEU A 23 22.72 -12.14 2.53
CA LEU A 23 21.97 -11.41 1.54
C LEU A 23 21.73 -10.04 2.15
N GLY A 24 22.67 -9.12 1.89
CA GLY A 24 22.42 -7.71 2.02
C GLY A 24 21.22 -7.39 1.14
N SER A 25 20.07 -7.20 1.77
CA SER A 25 18.93 -6.53 1.19
C SER A 25 19.37 -5.12 0.83
N THR A 26 19.98 -4.99 -0.35
CA THR A 26 20.06 -3.71 -1.02
C THR A 26 18.62 -3.39 -1.37
N ALA A 27 18.00 -2.56 -0.54
CA ALA A 27 16.74 -1.92 -0.88
C ALA A 27 17.00 -1.17 -2.18
N VAL A 28 16.60 -1.77 -3.30
CA VAL A 28 16.62 -1.14 -4.61
C VAL A 28 15.71 0.07 -4.47
N ARG A 29 16.31 1.24 -4.23
CA ARG A 29 15.60 2.50 -4.46
C ARG A 29 15.32 2.50 -5.95
N ALA A 30 14.04 2.56 -6.30
CA ALA A 30 13.62 2.86 -7.65
C ALA A 30 14.12 4.28 -7.98
N GLU A 31 15.35 4.37 -8.46
CA GLU A 31 15.81 5.55 -9.17
C GLU A 31 15.09 5.52 -10.51
N SER A 32 14.21 6.49 -10.73
CA SER A 32 13.52 6.70 -12.00
C SER A 32 14.56 6.64 -13.13
N GLY A 33 14.27 5.85 -14.17
CA GLY A 33 15.11 5.79 -15.37
C GLY A 33 15.35 7.18 -15.99
N PRO A 34 16.25 7.29 -16.98
CA PRO A 34 16.68 8.58 -17.53
C PRO A 34 15.53 9.48 -18.04
N ASP A 35 14.38 8.88 -18.35
CA ASP A 35 13.19 9.57 -18.88
C ASP A 35 11.98 9.57 -17.92
N GLY A 36 12.09 8.95 -16.73
CA GLY A 36 10.98 8.83 -15.78
C GLY A 36 10.73 10.11 -14.97
N MET A 37 9.45 10.47 -14.79
CA MET A 37 9.07 11.59 -13.94
C MET A 37 9.22 11.20 -12.46
N PRO A 38 9.86 12.05 -11.61
CA PRO A 38 9.91 11.79 -10.18
C PRO A 38 8.50 11.61 -9.60
N GLY A 39 8.32 10.62 -8.74
CA GLY A 39 7.00 10.26 -8.20
C GLY A 39 6.24 11.43 -7.56
N GLU A 40 6.94 12.30 -6.85
CA GLU A 40 6.35 13.54 -6.32
C GLU A 40 5.77 14.41 -7.43
N LYS A 41 6.54 14.63 -8.50
CA LYS A 41 6.11 15.49 -9.60
C LYS A 41 4.89 14.90 -10.31
N THR A 42 4.85 13.58 -10.52
CA THR A 42 3.68 12.87 -11.05
C THR A 42 2.46 13.09 -10.14
N PHE A 43 2.63 12.96 -8.82
CA PHE A 43 1.55 13.22 -7.87
C PHE A 43 1.02 14.66 -7.97
N ARG A 44 1.91 15.66 -7.95
CA ARG A 44 1.55 17.09 -8.03
C ARG A 44 0.80 17.45 -9.30
N ILE A 45 1.20 16.89 -10.44
CA ILE A 45 0.64 17.26 -11.74
C ILE A 45 -0.66 16.49 -12.03
N ILE A 46 -0.69 15.18 -11.70
CA ILE A 46 -1.77 14.29 -12.13
C ILE A 46 -2.71 13.99 -10.98
N CYS A 47 -2.21 13.41 -9.90
CA CYS A 47 -3.05 12.87 -8.81
C CYS A 47 -3.75 13.97 -8.00
N GLN A 48 -3.10 15.12 -7.81
CA GLN A 48 -3.64 16.25 -7.05
C GLN A 48 -4.80 16.98 -7.74
N SER A 49 -5.08 16.67 -9.01
CA SER A 49 -6.26 17.21 -9.70
C SER A 49 -7.57 16.76 -9.04
N CYS A 50 -7.57 15.57 -8.41
CA CYS A 50 -8.74 14.99 -7.75
C CYS A 50 -8.52 14.74 -6.25
N HIS A 51 -7.31 14.36 -5.84
CA HIS A 51 -7.02 14.01 -4.46
C HIS A 51 -6.40 15.20 -3.70
N LEU A 52 -7.02 15.58 -2.58
CA LEU A 52 -6.30 16.38 -1.59
C LEU A 52 -5.10 15.59 -1.06
N GLU A 53 -3.96 16.26 -0.90
CA GLU A 53 -2.77 15.63 -0.33
C GLU A 53 -2.98 15.17 1.10
N SER A 54 -3.58 16.02 1.92
CA SER A 54 -3.92 15.69 3.30
C SER A 54 -5.21 16.38 3.73
N LEU A 55 -5.95 15.71 4.60
CA LEU A 55 -7.10 16.28 5.29
C LEU A 55 -7.00 15.97 6.78
N ASP A 56 -7.14 17.00 7.62
CA ASP A 56 -7.21 16.84 9.06
C ASP A 56 -8.54 16.19 9.46
N LEU A 57 -8.51 14.87 9.67
CA LEU A 57 -9.66 14.06 10.12
C LEU A 57 -10.34 14.58 11.38
N ALA A 58 -9.55 15.14 12.31
CA ALA A 58 -10.09 15.61 13.57
C ALA A 58 -10.90 16.90 13.37
N ALA A 59 -10.45 17.77 12.47
CA ALA A 59 -11.15 19.01 12.13
C ALA A 59 -12.32 18.79 11.16
N ALA A 60 -12.17 17.86 10.22
CA ALA A 60 -13.14 17.65 9.14
C ALA A 60 -14.43 16.94 9.62
N GLY A 61 -14.37 16.19 10.72
CA GLY A 61 -15.53 15.47 11.26
C GLY A 61 -15.89 14.21 10.48
N PRO A 62 -17.05 13.58 10.77
CA PRO A 62 -17.43 12.28 10.18
C PRO A 62 -17.72 12.33 8.68
N ASP A 63 -18.13 13.50 8.17
CA ASP A 63 -18.46 13.73 6.75
C ASP A 63 -17.50 14.72 6.08
N GLY A 64 -16.33 14.92 6.66
CA GLY A 64 -15.35 15.92 6.21
C GLY A 64 -14.84 15.73 4.78
N ASP A 65 -14.97 14.52 4.24
CA ASP A 65 -14.62 14.17 2.87
C ASP A 65 -15.81 14.21 1.89
N SER A 66 -17.03 14.45 2.36
CA SER A 66 -18.26 14.35 1.55
C SER A 66 -18.33 15.34 0.39
N ALA A 67 -17.64 16.48 0.50
CA ALA A 67 -17.57 17.50 -0.54
C ALA A 67 -16.40 17.29 -1.52
N LEU A 68 -15.55 16.29 -1.28
CA LEU A 68 -14.37 16.03 -2.11
C LEU A 68 -14.75 15.14 -3.28
N ALA A 69 -14.10 15.37 -4.43
CA ALA A 69 -14.27 14.53 -5.62
C ALA A 69 -13.66 13.14 -5.44
N ALA A 70 -12.63 13.02 -4.59
CA ALA A 70 -11.97 11.77 -4.28
C ALA A 70 -11.48 11.79 -2.82
N PRO A 71 -11.21 10.61 -2.21
CA PRO A 71 -10.67 10.54 -0.86
C PRO A 71 -9.32 11.27 -0.75
N PRO A 72 -9.00 11.94 0.37
CA PRO A 72 -7.68 12.46 0.65
C PRO A 72 -6.60 11.38 0.56
N MET A 73 -5.44 11.72 -0.01
CA MET A 73 -4.40 10.74 -0.34
C MET A 73 -3.71 10.18 0.92
N ASP A 74 -3.55 10.98 1.98
CA ASP A 74 -3.07 10.51 3.28
C ASP A 74 -3.95 9.39 3.87
N TRP A 75 -5.27 9.51 3.74
CA TRP A 75 -6.20 8.48 4.21
C TRP A 75 -6.21 7.29 3.28
N LEU A 76 -6.27 7.52 1.96
CA LEU A 76 -6.27 6.48 0.94
C LEU A 76 -5.02 5.60 1.07
N SER A 77 -3.84 6.22 1.14
CA SER A 77 -2.57 5.53 1.37
C SER A 77 -2.62 4.71 2.66
N THR A 78 -3.07 5.32 3.77
CA THR A 78 -3.14 4.64 5.07
C THR A 78 -4.12 3.45 5.04
N ALA A 79 -5.27 3.58 4.38
CA ALA A 79 -6.28 2.54 4.27
C ALA A 79 -5.77 1.34 3.44
N ILE A 80 -5.14 1.60 2.30
CA ILE A 80 -4.54 0.56 1.45
C ILE A 80 -3.42 -0.15 2.22
N ARG A 81 -2.51 0.59 2.86
CA ARG A 81 -1.43 0.03 3.69
C ARG A 81 -1.98 -0.84 4.81
N MET A 82 -3.04 -0.41 5.48
CA MET A 82 -3.70 -1.21 6.52
C MET A 82 -4.18 -2.58 6.00
N ARG A 83 -4.70 -2.65 4.76
CA ARG A 83 -5.15 -3.90 4.13
C ARG A 83 -4.01 -4.81 3.67
N GLN A 84 -2.84 -4.24 3.47
CA GLN A 84 -1.66 -4.95 2.97
C GLN A 84 -0.58 -5.13 4.03
N ASN A 85 -0.97 -5.09 5.31
CA ASN A 85 -0.06 -5.24 6.45
C ASN A 85 1.11 -4.23 6.45
N ASN A 86 0.90 -3.07 5.83
CA ASN A 86 1.90 -2.03 5.62
C ASN A 86 3.17 -2.57 4.92
N ASP A 87 3.00 -3.48 3.96
CA ASP A 87 4.06 -3.95 3.07
C ASP A 87 4.19 -3.02 1.85
N GLU A 88 5.42 -2.59 1.56
CA GLU A 88 5.70 -1.64 0.48
C GLU A 88 5.52 -2.26 -0.91
N ALA A 89 5.96 -3.51 -1.11
CA ALA A 89 5.89 -4.15 -2.41
C ALA A 89 4.43 -4.46 -2.80
N GLU A 90 3.65 -4.94 -1.84
CA GLU A 90 2.20 -5.13 -2.00
C GLU A 90 1.51 -3.80 -2.29
N PHE A 91 1.84 -2.73 -1.55
CA PHE A 91 1.30 -1.39 -1.77
C PHE A 91 1.58 -0.88 -3.17
N VAL A 92 2.84 -0.87 -3.58
CA VAL A 92 3.24 -0.38 -4.90
C VAL A 92 2.58 -1.21 -6.00
N GLY A 93 2.62 -2.54 -5.88
CA GLY A 93 2.00 -3.44 -6.85
C GLY A 93 0.49 -3.21 -6.99
N HIS A 94 -0.21 -3.02 -5.86
CA HIS A 94 -1.63 -2.72 -5.87
C HIS A 94 -1.94 -1.36 -6.49
N VAL A 95 -1.27 -0.29 -6.07
CA VAL A 95 -1.51 1.06 -6.60
C VAL A 95 -1.24 1.09 -8.10
N VAL A 96 -0.12 0.54 -8.58
CA VAL A 96 0.19 0.49 -10.02
C VAL A 96 -0.87 -0.30 -10.80
N SER A 97 -1.29 -1.46 -10.28
CA SER A 97 -2.33 -2.28 -10.90
C SER A 97 -3.68 -1.55 -10.97
N TYR A 98 -4.07 -0.91 -9.86
CA TYR A 98 -5.32 -0.16 -9.76
C TYR A 98 -5.32 1.08 -10.66
N LEU A 99 -4.22 1.84 -10.71
CA LEU A 99 -4.11 3.02 -11.57
C LEU A 99 -4.31 2.69 -13.06
N ARG A 100 -3.80 1.54 -13.52
CA ARG A 100 -3.89 1.12 -14.93
C ARG A 100 -5.26 0.56 -15.29
N LEU A 101 -5.88 -0.17 -14.38
CA LEU A 101 -7.17 -0.81 -14.61
C LEU A 101 -7.97 -0.81 -13.30
N PRO A 102 -8.58 0.34 -12.97
CA PRO A 102 -9.43 0.46 -11.79
C PRO A 102 -10.69 -0.40 -11.94
N GLY A 103 -11.22 -0.84 -10.81
CA GLY A 103 -12.43 -1.64 -10.77
C GLY A 103 -12.96 -1.79 -9.35
N LEU A 104 -14.26 -2.05 -9.22
CA LEU A 104 -14.90 -2.35 -7.93
C LEU A 104 -14.25 -3.56 -7.26
N GLU A 105 -14.00 -4.61 -8.05
CA GLU A 105 -13.39 -5.87 -7.62
C GLU A 105 -11.91 -5.75 -7.26
N ARG A 106 -11.29 -4.64 -7.65
CA ARG A 106 -9.87 -4.33 -7.38
C ARG A 106 -9.69 -3.31 -6.28
N SER A 107 -10.75 -2.63 -5.84
CA SER A 107 -10.65 -1.64 -4.79
C SER A 107 -10.42 -2.29 -3.43
N LEU A 108 -9.46 -1.78 -2.67
CA LEU A 108 -9.27 -2.14 -1.26
C LEU A 108 -10.05 -1.24 -0.29
N LEU A 109 -10.81 -0.28 -0.83
CA LEU A 109 -11.62 0.64 -0.03
C LEU A 109 -12.96 0.01 0.39
N PRO A 110 -13.48 0.40 1.56
CA PRO A 110 -14.84 0.04 1.98
C PRO A 110 -15.91 0.46 0.97
N GLY A 111 -16.99 -0.32 0.87
CA GLY A 111 -18.07 -0.09 -0.10
C GLY A 111 -18.78 1.27 0.07
N ASP A 112 -18.87 1.80 1.29
CA ASP A 112 -19.43 3.12 1.56
C ASP A 112 -18.53 4.27 1.07
N VAL A 113 -17.20 4.07 1.04
CA VAL A 113 -16.27 5.02 0.44
C VAL A 113 -16.42 5.01 -1.08
N ILE A 114 -16.58 3.83 -1.69
CA ILE A 114 -16.81 3.69 -3.14
C ILE A 114 -18.20 4.24 -3.53
N ALA A 115 -19.23 4.03 -2.72
CA ALA A 115 -20.55 4.59 -2.97
C ALA A 115 -20.56 6.13 -2.97
N ARG A 116 -19.65 6.74 -2.20
CA ARG A 116 -19.50 8.19 -2.09
C ARG A 116 -18.66 8.79 -3.23
N HIS A 117 -17.49 8.21 -3.48
CA HIS A 117 -16.48 8.79 -4.39
C HIS A 117 -16.46 8.14 -5.76
N GLY A 118 -17.19 7.04 -5.94
CA GLY A 118 -17.14 6.22 -7.15
C GLY A 118 -15.84 5.41 -7.27
N VAL A 119 -15.62 4.88 -8.47
CA VAL A 119 -14.37 4.22 -8.87
C VAL A 119 -13.56 5.22 -9.68
N MET A 120 -12.26 5.33 -9.40
CA MET A 120 -11.36 6.18 -10.17
C MET A 120 -11.36 5.72 -11.64
N PRO A 121 -11.40 6.62 -12.64
CA PRO A 121 -11.20 6.21 -14.03
C PRO A 121 -9.73 5.85 -14.28
N PRO A 122 -9.41 5.09 -15.34
CA PRO A 122 -8.04 4.69 -15.66
C PRO A 122 -7.09 5.90 -15.76
N ILE A 123 -5.88 5.78 -15.21
CA ILE A 123 -4.94 6.90 -15.16
C ILE A 123 -4.54 7.42 -16.56
N SER A 124 -4.67 6.58 -17.60
CA SER A 124 -4.44 6.95 -19.00
C SER A 124 -5.38 8.05 -19.50
N GLU A 125 -6.52 8.30 -18.84
CA GLU A 125 -7.41 9.41 -19.18
C GLU A 125 -6.84 10.78 -18.75
N TYR A 126 -5.93 10.81 -17.77
CA TYR A 126 -5.31 12.04 -17.26
C TYR A 126 -3.83 12.16 -17.61
N GLY A 127 -3.14 11.02 -17.71
CA GLY A 127 -1.73 10.91 -18.07
C GLY A 127 -1.53 9.80 -19.10
N PRO A 128 -1.92 10.03 -20.38
CA PRO A 128 -1.84 9.01 -21.42
C PRO A 128 -0.40 8.54 -21.70
N ASP A 129 0.58 9.38 -21.41
CA ASP A 129 2.01 9.11 -21.62
C ASP A 129 2.71 8.55 -20.36
N LEU A 130 1.98 8.34 -19.25
CA LEU A 130 2.57 7.78 -18.04
C LEU A 130 2.99 6.32 -18.26
N THR A 131 4.27 6.07 -18.06
CA THR A 131 4.87 4.75 -18.16
C THR A 131 4.66 3.93 -16.90
N TYR A 132 4.96 2.64 -16.95
CA TYR A 132 4.95 1.78 -15.76
C TYR A 132 5.93 2.30 -14.67
N ASP A 133 7.07 2.86 -15.08
CA ASP A 133 8.07 3.41 -14.17
C ASP A 133 7.56 4.68 -13.48
N ASP A 134 6.82 5.53 -14.18
CA ASP A 134 6.18 6.72 -13.57
C ASP A 134 5.14 6.32 -12.53
N LEU A 135 4.33 5.31 -12.85
CA LEU A 135 3.30 4.79 -11.93
C LEU A 135 3.94 4.13 -10.70
N THR A 136 5.04 3.41 -10.90
CA THR A 136 5.81 2.81 -9.80
C THR A 136 6.43 3.90 -8.93
N ALA A 137 7.04 4.91 -9.54
CA ALA A 137 7.67 6.02 -8.83
C ALA A 137 6.65 6.80 -7.98
N VAL A 138 5.47 7.12 -8.52
CA VAL A 138 4.43 7.81 -7.74
C VAL A 138 3.87 6.94 -6.62
N ALA A 139 3.67 5.64 -6.85
CA ALA A 139 3.22 4.72 -5.81
C ALA A 139 4.24 4.60 -4.67
N SER A 140 5.52 4.44 -4.98
CA SER A 140 6.61 4.43 -3.99
C SER A 140 6.70 5.76 -3.23
N TRP A 141 6.56 6.89 -3.94
CA TRP A 141 6.52 8.20 -3.28
C TRP A 141 5.35 8.32 -2.30
N ILE A 142 4.13 7.94 -2.72
CA ILE A 142 2.94 7.93 -1.84
C ILE A 142 3.20 7.07 -0.60
N TYR A 143 3.79 5.88 -0.74
CA TYR A 143 4.10 5.01 0.40
C TYR A 143 5.06 5.66 1.40
N GLY A 144 6.13 6.28 0.91
CA GLY A 144 7.17 6.92 1.73
C GLY A 144 6.76 8.29 2.30
N HIS A 145 5.84 8.98 1.64
CA HIS A 145 5.47 10.37 1.98
C HIS A 145 4.59 10.45 3.25
N TYR A 146 3.63 9.53 3.41
CA TYR A 146 2.70 9.58 4.53
C TYR A 146 3.18 8.78 5.75
N ASN A 147 3.10 9.40 6.94
CA ASN A 147 3.46 8.76 8.20
C ASN A 147 2.35 7.83 8.70
N TYR A 148 2.38 6.57 8.25
CA TYR A 148 1.39 5.55 8.60
C TYR A 148 1.16 5.38 10.11
N LYS A 149 2.23 5.36 10.91
CA LYS A 149 2.11 5.19 12.36
C LYS A 149 1.34 6.33 13.01
N LYS A 150 1.47 7.56 12.49
CA LYS A 150 0.73 8.74 12.95
C LYS A 150 -0.72 8.75 12.46
N LEU A 151 -0.95 8.34 11.21
CA LEU A 151 -2.25 8.46 10.55
C LEU A 151 -3.20 7.30 10.87
N LEU A 152 -2.70 6.08 11.08
CA LEU A 152 -3.53 4.89 11.30
C LEU A 152 -4.54 5.05 12.45
N PRO A 153 -4.15 5.52 13.65
CA PRO A 153 -5.11 5.69 14.74
C PRO A 153 -6.21 6.73 14.41
N GLN A 154 -5.87 7.77 13.64
CA GLN A 154 -6.83 8.80 13.24
C GLN A 154 -7.86 8.23 12.26
N LEU A 155 -7.39 7.49 11.25
CA LEU A 155 -8.25 6.80 10.30
C LEU A 155 -9.17 5.81 11.01
N GLN A 156 -8.64 4.99 11.92
CA GLN A 156 -9.44 4.02 12.68
C GLN A 156 -10.55 4.70 13.50
N LYS A 157 -10.23 5.80 14.19
CA LYS A 157 -11.21 6.59 14.95
C LYS A 157 -12.31 7.14 14.03
N HIS A 158 -11.94 7.67 12.87
CA HIS A 158 -12.90 8.19 11.91
C HIS A 158 -13.83 7.09 11.37
N LEU A 159 -13.28 5.94 10.97
CA LEU A 159 -14.09 4.80 10.50
C LEU A 159 -15.07 4.30 11.58
N GLN A 160 -14.63 4.24 12.85
CA GLN A 160 -15.51 3.89 13.97
C GLN A 160 -16.65 4.91 14.15
N SER A 161 -16.35 6.22 14.04
CA SER A 161 -17.36 7.27 14.19
C SER A 161 -18.46 7.20 13.12
N ARG A 162 -18.12 6.74 11.91
CA ARG A 162 -19.06 6.56 10.79
C ARG A 162 -19.99 5.35 10.99
N GLN A 163 -19.49 4.28 11.59
CA GLN A 163 -20.31 3.09 11.91
C GLN A 163 -21.34 3.39 13.01
N GLY A 164 -21.00 4.24 13.98
CA GLY A 164 -21.92 4.63 15.06
C GLY A 164 -23.04 5.58 14.63
N SER A 165 -22.92 6.27 13.50
CA SER A 165 -23.89 7.26 12.99
C SER A 165 -24.90 6.69 11.99
N SER A 166 -24.84 5.39 11.70
CA SER A 166 -25.76 4.69 10.78
C SER A 166 -26.92 3.96 11.50
N GLN A 167 -27.18 4.28 12.77
CA GLN A 167 -28.30 3.77 13.58
C GLN A 167 -29.34 4.88 13.79
#